data_AF-A0A3M8P7F9-F1
#
_entry.id   AF-A0A3M8P7F9-F1
#
_cell.length_a   1.000
_cell.length_b   1.000
_cell.length_c   1.000
_cell.angle_alpha   90.00
_cell.angle_beta   90.00
_cell.angle_gamma   90.00
#
_symmetry.space_group_name_H-M   'P 1'
#
loop_
_entity.id
_entity.type
_entity.pdbx_description
1 polymer ?
#
loop_
_entity_poly.entity_id
_entity_poly.type
_entity_poly.pdbx_seq_one_letter_code
_entity_poly.pdbx_strand_id
1 'polypeptide(L)'
;MNSIYDSPAIPKVFIDTTILCGALRTDGINRKILQAARFPNLYQPVFSKVCLFEFVRNAANGLGKGDKRVRYGADDIEEFFQEFLNPIFEHYEHLPVNSVLGRYSVETIIREHLPLGDVLVELSGCDYNTAKTIAKKQEMAEPLSNFDQDDVHVWVTAIQENCDIILTSNIKRFPSEIGKYTTH
;
A
#
# COMPACT_ATOMS: atom_id res chain seq x y z
N MET A 1 22.62 3.91 -33.84
CA MET A 1 22.68 4.94 -32.79
C MET A 1 21.82 4.45 -31.64
N ASN A 2 22.43 3.84 -30.62
CA ASN A 2 21.73 3.42 -29.40
C ASN A 2 21.80 4.60 -28.43
N SER A 3 20.65 5.17 -28.07
CA SER A 3 20.54 6.25 -27.10
C SER A 3 20.97 5.75 -25.72
N ILE A 4 21.95 6.43 -25.11
CA ILE A 4 22.56 6.10 -23.81
C ILE A 4 21.76 6.75 -22.66
N TYR A 5 20.43 6.79 -22.76
CA TYR A 5 19.56 7.39 -21.73
C TYR A 5 18.25 6.61 -21.55
N ASP A 6 18.32 5.30 -21.32
CA ASP A 6 17.25 4.63 -20.59
C ASP A 6 17.58 4.74 -19.09
N SER A 7 17.36 5.93 -18.52
CA SER A 7 17.29 6.02 -17.06
C SER A 7 16.16 5.10 -16.59
N PRO A 8 16.39 4.21 -15.61
CA PRO A 8 15.33 3.32 -15.14
C PRO A 8 14.14 4.15 -14.70
N ALA A 9 12.93 3.72 -15.09
CA ALA A 9 11.70 4.37 -14.68
C ALA A 9 11.65 4.45 -13.15
N ILE A 10 11.29 5.62 -12.63
CA ILE A 10 11.15 5.85 -11.19
C ILE A 10 10.01 4.95 -10.69
N PRO A 11 10.24 4.08 -9.69
CA PRO A 11 9.22 3.14 -9.24
C PRO A 11 8.08 3.85 -8.51
N LYS A 12 6.85 3.40 -8.74
CA LYS A 12 5.65 3.84 -8.00
C LYS A 12 5.40 2.88 -6.84
N VAL A 13 5.33 3.41 -5.62
CA VAL A 13 5.36 2.62 -4.37
C VAL A 13 4.14 2.93 -3.53
N PHE A 14 3.27 1.93 -3.36
CA PHE A 14 2.17 1.96 -2.41
C PHE A 14 2.70 1.85 -0.98
N ILE A 15 2.34 2.81 -0.12
CA ILE A 15 2.72 2.83 1.29
C ILE A 15 1.51 2.43 2.14
N ASP A 16 1.59 1.23 2.72
CA ASP A 16 0.56 0.66 3.58
C ASP A 16 0.53 1.30 4.98
N THR A 17 -0.62 1.18 5.65
CA THR A 17 -0.90 1.61 7.03
C THR A 17 0.20 1.19 8.01
N THR A 18 0.76 -0.01 7.84
CA THR A 18 1.76 -0.55 8.76
C THR A 18 3.07 0.25 8.78
N ILE A 19 3.47 0.82 7.63
CA ILE A 19 4.65 1.70 7.54
C ILE A 19 4.40 3.00 8.29
N LEU A 20 3.21 3.59 8.13
CA LEU A 20 2.79 4.79 8.86
C LEU A 20 2.80 4.56 10.37
N CYS A 21 2.20 3.46 10.81
CA CYS A 21 2.17 3.07 12.22
C CYS A 21 3.59 2.86 12.79
N GLY A 22 4.48 2.25 12.02
CA GLY A 22 5.87 2.05 12.42
C GLY A 22 6.68 3.35 12.46
N ALA A 23 6.45 4.27 11.51
CA ALA A 23 7.07 5.59 11.49
C ALA A 23 6.64 6.46 12.68
N LEU A 24 5.37 6.40 13.07
CA LEU A 24 4.88 7.10 14.27
C LEU A 24 5.55 6.56 15.54
N ARG A 25 5.70 5.23 15.64
CA ARG A 25 6.23 4.58 16.85
C ARG A 25 7.71 4.79 17.11
N THR A 26 8.53 4.79 16.06
CA THR A 26 9.99 4.73 16.21
C THR A 26 10.68 5.61 15.20
N ASP A 27 11.75 6.27 15.64
CA ASP A 27 12.68 6.92 14.74
C ASP A 27 13.57 5.87 14.06
N GLY A 28 13.17 5.45 12.86
CA GLY A 28 13.73 4.28 12.19
C GLY A 28 13.49 4.29 10.69
N ILE A 29 13.65 3.12 10.07
CA ILE A 29 13.62 2.99 8.61
C ILE A 29 12.32 3.51 7.98
N ASN A 30 11.18 3.34 8.65
CA ASN A 30 9.88 3.81 8.14
C ASN A 30 9.82 5.35 8.03
N ARG A 31 10.45 6.10 8.95
CA ARG A 31 10.58 7.56 8.81
C ARG A 31 11.50 7.94 7.65
N LYS A 32 12.63 7.23 7.51
CA LYS A 32 13.56 7.45 6.38
C LYS A 32 12.91 7.20 5.03
N ILE A 33 12.05 6.19 4.94
CA ILE A 33 11.21 5.93 3.77
C ILE A 33 10.31 7.14 3.49
N LEU A 34 9.53 7.61 4.47
CA LEU A 34 8.65 8.78 4.27
C LEU A 34 9.41 10.06 3.91
N GLN A 35 10.62 10.24 4.45
CA GLN A 35 11.50 11.34 4.04
C GLN A 35 11.98 11.18 2.60
N ALA A 36 12.38 9.96 2.19
CA ALA A 36 12.77 9.67 0.81
C ALA A 36 11.61 9.88 -0.18
N ALA A 37 10.36 9.65 0.25
CA ALA A 37 9.15 9.88 -0.53
C ALA A 37 8.96 11.33 -0.99
N ARG A 38 9.67 12.29 -0.38
CA ARG A 38 9.64 13.71 -0.76
C ARG A 38 10.49 14.02 -1.98
N PHE A 39 11.32 13.06 -2.40
CA PHE A 39 12.28 13.23 -3.48
C PHE A 39 11.80 12.43 -4.71
N PRO A 40 11.21 13.08 -5.72
CA PRO A 40 10.57 12.40 -6.85
C PRO A 40 11.55 11.60 -7.70
N ASN A 41 12.86 11.84 -7.59
CA ASN A 41 13.89 11.08 -8.26
C ASN A 41 14.22 9.73 -7.59
N LEU A 42 13.71 9.46 -6.38
CA LEU A 42 13.91 8.19 -5.69
C LEU A 42 12.78 7.22 -6.00
N TYR A 43 11.53 7.63 -5.74
CA TYR A 43 10.33 6.87 -6.07
C TYR A 43 9.09 7.79 -6.00
N GLN A 44 7.98 7.36 -6.61
CA GLN A 44 6.69 8.03 -6.50
C GLN A 44 5.83 7.33 -5.45
N PRO A 45 5.52 7.96 -4.30
CA PRO A 45 4.66 7.34 -3.30
C PRO A 45 3.19 7.31 -3.73
N VAL A 46 2.46 6.32 -3.22
CA VAL A 46 1.00 6.24 -3.29
C VAL A 46 0.47 5.93 -1.90
N PHE A 47 -0.51 6.71 -1.46
CA PHE A 47 -1.26 6.47 -0.24
C PHE A 47 -2.74 6.42 -0.58
N SER A 48 -3.45 5.41 -0.07
CA SER A 48 -4.90 5.41 -0.13
C SER A 48 -5.49 6.14 1.08
N LYS A 49 -6.64 6.80 0.91
CA LYS A 49 -7.39 7.36 2.04
C LYS A 49 -7.77 6.31 3.07
N VAL A 50 -8.04 5.07 2.64
CA VAL A 50 -8.38 3.97 3.55
C VAL A 50 -7.19 3.70 4.47
N CYS A 51 -5.97 3.62 3.94
CA CYS A 51 -4.77 3.42 4.76
C CYS A 51 -4.54 4.58 5.75
N LEU A 52 -4.82 5.83 5.34
CA LEU A 52 -4.71 6.98 6.24
C LEU A 52 -5.75 6.92 7.36
N PHE A 53 -7.01 6.56 7.06
CA PHE A 53 -8.04 6.39 8.09
C PHE A 53 -7.71 5.25 9.05
N GLU A 54 -7.18 4.14 8.53
CA GLU A 54 -6.71 3.05 9.36
C GLU A 54 -5.54 3.45 10.24
N PHE A 55 -4.60 4.24 9.72
CA PHE A 55 -3.50 4.79 10.49
C PHE A 55 -4.02 5.61 11.68
N VAL A 56 -4.88 6.59 11.43
CA VAL A 56 -5.48 7.43 12.49
C VAL A 56 -6.22 6.58 13.52
N ARG A 57 -7.06 5.64 13.06
CA ARG A 57 -7.80 4.72 13.92
C ARG A 57 -6.86 3.85 14.78
N ASN A 58 -5.79 3.32 14.19
CA ASN A 58 -4.84 2.46 14.88
C ASN A 58 -3.99 3.25 15.89
N ALA A 59 -3.55 4.46 15.52
CA ALA A 59 -2.82 5.36 16.40
C ALA A 59 -3.65 5.74 17.64
N ALA A 60 -4.91 6.13 17.44
CA ALA A 60 -5.83 6.50 18.52
C ALA A 60 -6.19 5.30 19.42
N ASN A 61 -6.46 4.14 18.84
CA ASN A 61 -6.75 2.92 19.61
C ASN A 61 -5.51 2.34 20.29
N GLY A 62 -4.33 2.69 19.81
CA GLY A 62 -3.04 2.37 20.36
C GLY A 62 -2.32 1.26 19.60
N LEU A 63 -1.06 1.55 19.28
CA LEU A 63 -0.16 0.69 18.51
C LEU A 63 0.68 -0.17 19.46
N GLY A 64 0.99 -1.41 19.08
CA GLY A 64 1.77 -2.35 19.90
C GLY A 64 0.92 -3.34 20.69
N LYS A 65 1.56 -4.09 21.60
CA LYS A 65 0.91 -5.16 22.39
C LYS A 65 1.29 -5.05 23.86
N GLY A 66 0.36 -5.43 24.74
CA GLY A 66 0.54 -5.45 26.19
C GLY A 66 1.04 -4.10 26.72
N ASP A 67 2.03 -4.15 27.60
CA ASP A 67 2.61 -2.96 28.26
C ASP A 67 3.37 -2.03 27.30
N LYS A 68 3.66 -2.48 26.07
CA LYS A 68 4.30 -1.66 25.02
C LYS A 68 3.28 -1.00 24.08
N ARG A 69 1.98 -1.08 24.40
CA ARG A 69 0.92 -0.44 23.63
C ARG A 69 0.87 1.05 23.98
N VAL A 70 1.00 1.89 22.96
CA VAL A 70 1.00 3.35 23.10
C VAL A 70 -0.16 3.91 22.29
N ARG A 71 -0.98 4.75 22.93
CA ARG A 71 -2.05 5.52 22.29
C ARG A 71 -1.54 6.92 21.98
N TYR A 72 -1.88 7.40 20.81
CA TYR A 72 -1.50 8.73 20.34
C TYR A 72 -2.72 9.63 20.35
N GLY A 73 -2.56 10.85 20.86
CA GLY A 73 -3.58 11.87 20.85
C GLY A 73 -3.78 12.46 19.45
N ALA A 74 -4.80 13.30 19.30
CA ALA A 74 -5.03 14.04 18.06
C ALA A 74 -3.82 14.92 17.71
N ASP A 75 -3.22 15.58 18.70
CA ASP A 75 -2.07 16.47 18.50
C ASP A 75 -0.83 15.69 18.01
N ASP A 76 -0.53 14.52 18.58
CA ASP A 76 0.59 13.67 18.13
C ASP A 76 0.41 13.22 16.68
N ILE A 77 -0.84 12.89 16.30
CA ILE A 77 -1.18 12.45 14.95
C ILE A 77 -1.05 13.63 13.99
N GLU A 78 -1.59 14.80 14.34
CA GLU A 78 -1.50 16.01 13.53
C GLU A 78 -0.03 16.43 13.32
N GLU A 79 0.78 16.44 14.38
CA GLU A 79 2.22 16.71 14.28
C GLU A 79 2.91 15.74 13.31
N PHE A 80 2.57 14.45 13.37
CA PHE A 80 3.09 13.47 12.42
C PHE A 80 2.67 13.75 10.98
N PHE A 81 1.41 14.17 10.74
CA PHE A 81 0.97 14.57 9.41
C PHE A 81 1.75 15.78 8.91
N GLN A 82 1.89 16.82 9.73
CA GLN A 82 2.63 18.04 9.39
C GLN A 82 4.11 17.76 9.11
N GLU A 83 4.75 16.92 9.92
CA GLU A 83 6.16 16.63 9.77
C GLU A 83 6.43 15.68 8.60
N PHE A 84 5.63 14.61 8.42
CA PHE A 84 5.95 13.51 7.51
C PHE A 84 5.11 13.43 6.25
N LEU A 85 3.81 13.72 6.31
CA LEU A 85 2.87 13.41 5.22
C LEU A 85 2.53 14.63 4.37
N ASN A 86 2.24 15.78 4.99
CA ASN A 86 1.91 17.01 4.27
C ASN A 86 3.01 17.44 3.29
N PRO A 87 4.31 17.38 3.63
CA PRO A 87 5.37 17.69 2.66
C PRO A 87 5.37 16.78 1.43
N ILE A 88 4.83 15.56 1.54
CA ILE A 88 4.65 14.65 0.41
C ILE A 88 3.40 15.07 -0.38
N PHE A 89 2.26 15.27 0.30
CA PHE A 89 1.00 15.59 -0.38
C PHE A 89 1.02 16.95 -1.10
N GLU A 90 1.77 17.93 -0.59
CA GLU A 90 2.00 19.20 -1.27
C GLU A 90 2.79 19.03 -2.58
N HIS A 91 3.61 17.98 -2.68
CA HIS A 91 4.41 17.70 -3.87
C HIS A 91 3.64 16.89 -4.94
N TYR A 92 2.70 16.03 -4.52
CA TYR A 92 1.97 15.12 -5.41
C TYR A 92 0.46 15.45 -5.41
N GLU A 93 0.01 16.19 -6.42
CA GLU A 93 -1.36 16.75 -6.52
C GLU A 93 -2.52 15.74 -6.41
N HIS A 94 -2.26 14.45 -6.67
CA HIS A 94 -3.29 13.40 -6.67
C HIS A 94 -3.34 12.55 -5.40
N LEU A 95 -2.48 12.83 -4.42
CA LEU A 95 -2.45 12.10 -3.16
C LEU A 95 -3.27 12.79 -2.06
N PRO A 96 -3.86 12.02 -1.13
CA PRO A 96 -4.04 10.56 -1.17
C PRO A 96 -5.13 10.14 -2.17
N VAL A 97 -4.94 8.98 -2.80
CA VAL A 97 -5.91 8.43 -3.76
C VAL A 97 -7.12 7.82 -3.06
N ASN A 98 -8.24 7.74 -3.78
CA ASN A 98 -9.41 6.99 -3.32
C ASN A 98 -9.23 5.51 -3.63
N SER A 99 -9.46 4.64 -2.65
CA SER A 99 -9.66 3.21 -2.91
C SER A 99 -11.12 2.98 -3.31
N VAL A 100 -11.36 2.11 -4.30
CA VAL A 100 -12.73 1.66 -4.62
C VAL A 100 -13.29 0.68 -3.58
N LEU A 101 -12.42 0.13 -2.71
CA LEU A 101 -12.80 -0.77 -1.62
C LEU A 101 -12.47 -0.15 -0.26
N GLY A 102 -13.36 -0.31 0.70
CA GLY A 102 -13.05 -0.14 2.12
C GLY A 102 -12.55 -1.45 2.75
N ARG A 103 -12.10 -1.37 4.01
CA ARG A 103 -11.60 -2.51 4.81
C ARG A 103 -12.61 -3.67 4.94
N TYR A 104 -13.91 -3.37 5.00
CA TYR A 104 -14.99 -4.35 5.13
C TYR A 104 -15.93 -4.28 3.94
N SER A 105 -15.39 -4.46 2.75
CA SER A 105 -16.21 -4.43 1.53
C SER A 105 -17.08 -5.68 1.44
N VAL A 106 -18.38 -5.52 1.22
CA VAL A 106 -19.27 -6.66 0.88
C VAL A 106 -18.75 -7.39 -0.36
N GLU A 107 -18.10 -6.66 -1.28
CA GLU A 107 -17.55 -7.22 -2.50
C GLU A 107 -16.48 -8.28 -2.24
N THR A 108 -15.68 -8.17 -1.17
CA THR A 108 -14.67 -9.17 -0.83
C THR A 108 -15.30 -10.37 -0.13
N ILE A 109 -16.30 -10.14 0.72
CA ILE A 109 -17.00 -11.21 1.44
C ILE A 109 -17.72 -12.16 0.47
N ILE A 110 -18.51 -11.62 -0.47
CA ILE A 110 -19.28 -12.46 -1.40
C ILE A 110 -18.39 -13.24 -2.39
N ARG A 111 -17.11 -12.85 -2.50
CA ARG A 111 -16.12 -13.44 -3.41
C ARG A 111 -15.04 -14.25 -2.69
N GLU A 112 -15.19 -14.55 -1.40
CA GLU A 112 -14.15 -15.22 -0.60
C GLU A 112 -13.73 -16.61 -1.12
N HIS A 113 -14.60 -17.25 -1.90
CA HIS A 113 -14.40 -18.57 -2.50
C HIS A 113 -13.79 -18.50 -3.91
N LEU A 114 -13.75 -17.31 -4.53
CA LEU A 114 -13.20 -17.12 -5.86
C LEU A 114 -11.68 -17.04 -5.82
N PRO A 115 -10.98 -17.40 -6.91
CA PRO A 115 -9.55 -17.21 -7.03
C PRO A 115 -9.15 -15.74 -6.82
N LEU A 116 -8.09 -15.51 -6.04
CA LEU A 116 -7.60 -14.15 -5.75
C LEU A 116 -7.39 -13.32 -7.01
N GLY A 117 -6.80 -13.93 -8.05
CA GLY A 117 -6.55 -13.25 -9.32
C GLY A 117 -7.82 -12.71 -9.99
N ASP A 118 -8.88 -13.51 -10.00
CA ASP A 118 -10.16 -13.12 -10.60
C ASP A 118 -10.80 -11.96 -9.83
N VAL A 119 -10.76 -12.03 -8.49
CA VAL A 119 -11.26 -10.95 -7.63
C VAL A 119 -10.47 -9.65 -7.83
N LEU A 120 -9.14 -9.74 -7.89
CA LEU A 120 -8.29 -8.58 -8.11
C LEU A 120 -8.55 -7.94 -9.48
N VAL A 121 -8.71 -8.74 -10.54
CA VAL A 121 -9.03 -8.23 -11.88
C VAL A 121 -10.38 -7.53 -11.89
N GLU A 122 -11.41 -8.17 -11.34
CA GLU A 122 -12.76 -7.61 -11.30
C GLU A 122 -12.82 -6.31 -10.50
N LEU A 123 -12.28 -6.29 -9.28
CA LEU A 123 -12.41 -5.15 -8.37
C LEU A 123 -11.46 -3.99 -8.71
N SER A 124 -10.29 -4.27 -9.30
CA SER A 124 -9.41 -3.20 -9.79
C SER A 124 -9.88 -2.59 -11.10
N GLY A 125 -10.64 -3.35 -11.91
CA GLY A 125 -10.97 -2.94 -13.28
C GLY A 125 -9.75 -2.82 -14.19
N CYS A 126 -8.66 -3.53 -13.86
CA CYS A 126 -7.41 -3.42 -14.62
C CYS A 126 -7.53 -3.98 -16.04
N ASP A 127 -6.65 -3.50 -16.92
CA ASP A 127 -6.65 -3.93 -18.32
C ASP A 127 -6.24 -5.40 -18.49
N TYR A 128 -6.53 -5.94 -19.68
CA TYR A 128 -6.27 -7.34 -20.03
C TYR A 128 -4.80 -7.77 -19.89
N ASN A 129 -3.83 -6.89 -20.18
CA ASN A 129 -2.40 -7.22 -20.07
C ASN A 129 -1.97 -7.27 -18.60
N THR A 130 -2.48 -6.35 -17.78
CA THR A 130 -2.29 -6.34 -16.33
C THR A 130 -2.92 -7.59 -15.71
N ALA A 131 -4.16 -7.91 -16.08
CA ALA A 131 -4.86 -9.13 -15.67
C ALA A 131 -4.08 -10.41 -16.02
N LYS A 132 -3.55 -10.51 -17.25
CA LYS A 132 -2.68 -11.63 -17.67
C LYS A 132 -1.41 -11.75 -16.84
N THR A 133 -0.84 -10.63 -16.40
CA THR A 133 0.39 -10.62 -15.61
C THR A 133 0.11 -11.08 -14.19
N ILE A 134 -0.99 -10.62 -13.60
CA ILE A 134 -1.48 -11.06 -12.29
C ILE A 134 -1.76 -12.57 -12.35
N ALA A 135 -2.59 -13.04 -13.29
CA ALA A 135 -3.04 -14.43 -13.38
C ALA A 135 -1.93 -15.49 -13.53
N LYS A 136 -0.72 -15.12 -13.94
CA LYS A 136 0.40 -16.06 -14.12
C LYS A 136 1.06 -16.51 -12.81
N LYS A 137 0.68 -15.95 -11.67
CA LYS A 137 1.34 -16.22 -10.39
C LYS A 137 0.66 -17.38 -9.65
N GLN A 138 1.49 -18.21 -9.01
CA GLN A 138 1.06 -19.46 -8.36
C GLN A 138 -0.03 -19.26 -7.29
N GLU A 139 0.03 -18.14 -6.57
CA GLU A 139 -0.93 -17.81 -5.50
C GLU A 139 -2.25 -17.21 -6.02
N MET A 140 -2.34 -16.86 -7.30
CA MET A 140 -3.53 -16.18 -7.85
C MET A 140 -4.68 -17.14 -8.15
N ALA A 141 -4.40 -18.43 -8.20
CA ALA A 141 -5.40 -19.49 -8.30
C ALA A 141 -5.99 -19.88 -6.93
N GLU A 142 -5.36 -19.46 -5.83
CA GLU A 142 -5.84 -19.77 -4.48
C GLU A 142 -7.09 -18.94 -4.14
N PRO A 143 -8.07 -19.50 -3.41
CA PRO A 143 -9.24 -18.76 -2.96
C PRO A 143 -8.89 -17.52 -2.12
N LEU A 144 -9.64 -16.43 -2.28
CA LEU A 144 -9.44 -15.19 -1.51
C LEU A 144 -9.45 -15.43 0.00
N SER A 145 -10.27 -16.35 0.49
CA SER A 145 -10.36 -16.76 1.90
C SER A 145 -9.05 -17.28 2.50
N ASN A 146 -8.07 -17.66 1.69
CA ASN A 146 -6.73 -18.03 2.16
C ASN A 146 -5.86 -16.81 2.53
N PHE A 147 -6.29 -15.60 2.16
CA PHE A 147 -5.57 -14.34 2.39
C PHE A 147 -6.28 -13.45 3.41
N ASP A 148 -5.62 -12.36 3.83
CA ASP A 148 -6.25 -11.37 4.69
C ASP A 148 -7.18 -10.47 3.86
N GLN A 149 -8.49 -10.62 4.04
CA GLN A 149 -9.49 -9.84 3.31
C GLN A 149 -9.43 -8.35 3.65
N ASP A 150 -8.95 -7.99 4.85
CA ASP A 150 -8.76 -6.59 5.24
C ASP A 150 -7.71 -5.92 4.35
N ASP A 151 -6.74 -6.67 3.81
CA ASP A 151 -5.64 -6.15 2.99
C ASP A 151 -5.99 -6.07 1.48
N VAL A 152 -7.16 -6.56 1.05
CA VAL A 152 -7.56 -6.53 -0.39
C VAL A 152 -7.64 -5.11 -0.94
N HIS A 153 -8.06 -4.15 -0.12
CA HIS A 153 -8.12 -2.74 -0.53
C HIS A 153 -6.73 -2.19 -0.91
N VAL A 154 -5.67 -2.67 -0.25
CA VAL A 154 -4.28 -2.33 -0.56
C VAL A 154 -3.90 -2.85 -1.94
N TRP A 155 -4.19 -4.13 -2.21
CA TRP A 155 -3.85 -4.75 -3.50
C TRP A 155 -4.62 -4.14 -4.67
N VAL A 156 -5.93 -3.93 -4.50
CA VAL A 156 -6.78 -3.33 -5.52
C VAL A 156 -6.33 -1.90 -5.83
N THR A 157 -6.07 -1.09 -4.79
CA THR A 157 -5.59 0.29 -5.02
C THR A 157 -4.21 0.30 -5.67
N ALA A 158 -3.30 -0.58 -5.25
CA ALA A 158 -1.98 -0.69 -5.87
C ALA A 158 -2.07 -1.05 -7.35
N ILE A 159 -2.96 -1.96 -7.74
CA ILE A 159 -3.19 -2.31 -9.15
C ILE A 159 -3.79 -1.13 -9.92
N GLN A 160 -4.81 -0.46 -9.37
CA GLN A 160 -5.46 0.70 -10.00
C GLN A 160 -4.49 1.84 -10.26
N GLU A 161 -3.59 2.07 -9.30
CA GLU A 161 -2.59 3.11 -9.40
C GLU A 161 -1.37 2.68 -10.21
N ASN A 162 -1.32 1.46 -10.75
CA ASN A 162 -0.15 0.89 -11.40
C ASN A 162 1.10 1.02 -10.53
N CYS A 163 0.93 0.79 -9.22
CA CYS A 163 2.06 0.71 -8.32
C CYS A 163 2.92 -0.47 -8.72
N ASP A 164 4.22 -0.21 -8.78
CA ASP A 164 5.16 -1.28 -8.79
C ASP A 164 5.09 -1.93 -7.39
N ILE A 165 5.52 -1.22 -6.33
CA ILE A 165 5.91 -1.84 -5.04
C ILE A 165 4.76 -1.66 -4.05
N ILE A 166 4.51 -2.66 -3.20
CA ILE A 166 3.75 -2.47 -1.97
C ILE A 166 4.71 -2.56 -0.78
N LEU A 167 4.81 -1.47 -0.04
CA LEU A 167 5.66 -1.37 1.14
C LEU A 167 4.80 -1.59 2.39
N THR A 168 5.00 -2.72 3.05
CA THR A 168 4.29 -3.11 4.27
C THR A 168 5.24 -3.78 5.27
N SER A 169 4.93 -3.66 6.56
CA SER A 169 5.56 -4.46 7.62
C SER A 169 4.81 -5.76 7.92
N ASN A 170 3.63 -5.96 7.31
CA ASN A 170 2.85 -7.19 7.45
C ASN A 170 3.20 -8.18 6.33
N ILE A 171 4.26 -8.97 6.51
CA ILE A 171 4.65 -10.01 5.53
C ILE A 171 3.82 -11.30 5.63
N LYS A 172 2.92 -11.41 6.63
CA LYS A 172 2.11 -12.60 6.80
C LYS A 172 0.84 -12.43 5.95
N ARG A 173 0.81 -13.12 4.81
CA ARG A 173 -0.36 -13.28 3.90
C ARG A 173 -0.55 -12.19 2.85
N PHE A 174 0.51 -11.48 2.48
CA PHE A 174 0.57 -10.88 1.14
C PHE A 174 0.92 -11.98 0.13
N PRO A 175 0.34 -11.99 -1.07
CA PRO A 175 0.93 -12.76 -2.16
C PRO A 175 2.38 -12.31 -2.33
N SER A 176 3.28 -13.28 -2.49
CA SER A 176 4.73 -13.16 -2.63
C SER A 176 5.16 -12.10 -3.65
N GLU A 177 4.30 -11.78 -4.64
CA GLU A 177 4.54 -10.72 -5.59
C GLU A 177 3.24 -10.07 -6.13
N ILE A 178 3.13 -8.74 -6.09
CA ILE A 178 2.17 -7.96 -6.90
C ILE A 178 3.01 -7.04 -7.80
N GLY A 179 2.88 -7.14 -9.12
CA GLY A 179 3.80 -6.46 -10.06
C GLY A 179 5.11 -7.21 -10.34
N LYS A 180 5.97 -6.69 -11.23
CA LYS A 180 7.26 -7.28 -11.64
C LYS A 180 8.43 -6.59 -10.93
N TYR A 181 9.42 -7.36 -10.46
CA TYR A 181 10.78 -6.85 -10.21
C TYR A 181 11.86 -7.71 -10.85
N THR A 182 12.82 -7.01 -11.45
CA THR A 182 14.19 -7.46 -11.63
C THR A 182 14.91 -7.33 -10.28
N THR A 183 15.42 -8.44 -9.76
CA THR A 183 16.40 -8.45 -8.67
C THR A 183 17.78 -8.10 -9.21
N HIS A 184 18.48 -7.19 -8.53
CA HIS A 184 19.94 -7.10 -8.56
C HIS A 184 20.48 -7.51 -7.20
#